data_AF-A0A2U2N9U8-F1
#
_entry.id   AF-A0A2U2N9U8-F1
#
_cell.length_a   1.000
_cell.length_b   1.000
_cell.length_c   1.000
_cell.angle_alpha   90.00
_cell.angle_beta   90.00
_cell.angle_gamma   90.00
#
_symmetry.space_group_name_H-M   'P 1'
#
loop_
_entity.id
_entity.type
_entity.pdbx_description
1 polymer ?
#
loop_
_entity_poly.entity_id
_entity_poly.type
_entity_poly.pdbx_seq_one_letter_code
_entity_poly.pdbx_strand_id
1 'polypeptide(L)'
;MNNRNHGRLRSGGAVTALTLSAALLAGCASTPESPAGAASARSNLEALQNDPELAGRARVERREAETAVRLAEAPLPASEGGLGAHRVYMAERKVEIARATATTAYTEEQRQRLGEERDAARLASRTEEADRARREAASAREDALQARRGEAELQRQIEALEAEATERGIVLTLGDVLFASGSATLQTGGYENLNRLVDFLERYPDQAVLIEGHTDSVGSAQANERLSQRRADAVRDYLARRSIGERRLSARGLGEGRPVATNDTAAGRQQNRRVEIIIENPRQMSGLGS
;
A
#
# COMPACT_ATOMS: atom_id res chain seq x y z
N MET A 1 20.14 1.45 -88.80
CA MET A 1 20.76 0.44 -89.68
C MET A 1 20.20 -0.92 -89.27
N ASN A 2 19.17 -1.44 -89.94
CA ASN A 2 19.20 -2.07 -91.26
C ASN A 2 19.97 -3.40 -91.23
N ASN A 3 19.26 -4.52 -91.14
CA ASN A 3 19.50 -5.62 -92.08
C ASN A 3 18.31 -6.57 -92.16
N ARG A 4 17.45 -6.32 -93.16
CA ARG A 4 16.61 -7.34 -93.80
C ARG A 4 17.53 -8.17 -94.69
N ASN A 5 17.44 -9.50 -94.64
CA ASN A 5 17.96 -10.32 -95.72
C ASN A 5 16.85 -11.17 -96.34
N HIS A 6 16.67 -10.98 -97.64
CA HIS A 6 15.74 -11.68 -98.52
C HIS A 6 16.49 -12.77 -99.30
N GLY A 7 15.79 -13.86 -99.62
CA GLY A 7 16.12 -14.80 -100.70
C GLY A 7 15.16 -15.98 -100.63
N ARG A 8 14.00 -15.95 -101.33
CA ARG A 8 13.76 -16.46 -102.70
C ARG A 8 14.16 -17.94 -102.88
N LEU A 9 13.46 -18.84 -103.57
CA LEU A 9 12.13 -18.99 -104.19
C LEU A 9 12.19 -20.37 -104.90
N ARG A 10 11.04 -21.08 -105.02
CA ARG A 10 10.69 -22.11 -106.04
C ARG A 10 11.42 -23.46 -105.93
N SER A 11 10.86 -24.63 -106.25
CA SER A 11 9.66 -25.09 -106.97
C SER A 11 9.51 -26.60 -106.66
N GLY A 12 8.30 -27.14 -106.47
CA GLY A 12 7.60 -27.86 -107.55
C GLY A 12 7.84 -29.38 -107.47
N GLY A 13 6.79 -30.15 -107.17
CA GLY A 13 6.85 -31.61 -107.16
C GLY A 13 5.69 -32.24 -106.38
N ALA A 14 4.53 -32.33 -107.02
CA ALA A 14 3.49 -33.27 -106.61
C ALA A 14 3.99 -34.71 -106.77
N VAL A 15 3.48 -35.66 -105.99
CA VAL A 15 2.95 -36.97 -106.46
C VAL A 15 2.70 -37.94 -105.29
N THR A 16 1.45 -38.44 -105.28
CA THR A 16 0.91 -39.70 -104.72
C THR A 16 0.82 -39.96 -103.21
N ALA A 17 -0.45 -40.12 -102.83
CA ALA A 17 -0.97 -40.79 -101.65
C ALA A 17 -0.41 -42.21 -101.44
N LEU A 18 -0.12 -42.51 -100.18
CA LEU A 18 -0.27 -43.85 -99.62
C LEU A 18 -0.92 -43.69 -98.24
N THR A 19 -2.22 -43.94 -98.17
CA THR A 19 -2.97 -44.03 -96.92
C THR A 19 -2.56 -45.30 -96.19
N LEU A 20 -1.58 -45.19 -95.29
CA LEU A 20 -1.28 -46.24 -94.32
C LEU A 20 -2.18 -46.02 -93.10
N SER A 21 -3.31 -46.72 -93.05
CA SER A 21 -4.16 -46.83 -91.87
C SER A 21 -3.39 -47.59 -90.79
N ALA A 22 -2.65 -46.87 -89.95
CA ALA A 22 -2.11 -47.41 -88.72
C ALA A 22 -3.26 -47.57 -87.72
N ALA A 23 -3.67 -48.81 -87.48
CA ALA A 23 -4.57 -49.16 -86.40
C ALA A 23 -3.93 -48.74 -85.07
N LEU A 24 -4.43 -47.64 -84.49
CA LEU A 24 -4.17 -47.27 -83.11
C LEU A 24 -4.79 -48.34 -82.23
N LEU A 25 -3.99 -49.31 -81.79
CA LEU A 25 -4.27 -50.05 -80.58
C LEU A 25 -4.24 -49.05 -79.43
N ALA A 26 -5.38 -48.41 -79.16
CA ALA A 26 -5.65 -47.73 -77.92
C ALA A 26 -5.76 -48.81 -76.83
N GLY A 27 -4.61 -49.35 -76.41
CA GLY A 27 -4.51 -49.97 -75.11
C GLY A 27 -4.73 -48.85 -74.10
N CYS A 28 -5.91 -48.80 -73.48
CA CYS A 28 -6.15 -47.98 -72.30
C CYS A 28 -5.22 -48.47 -71.19
N ALA A 29 -3.97 -48.01 -71.19
CA ALA A 29 -3.18 -47.96 -69.97
C ALA A 29 -3.82 -46.85 -69.14
N SER A 30 -4.87 -47.19 -68.38
CA SER A 30 -5.40 -46.29 -67.36
C SER A 30 -4.27 -46.09 -66.36
N THR A 31 -3.62 -44.92 -66.42
CA THR A 31 -2.67 -44.51 -65.41
C THR A 31 -3.39 -44.60 -64.07
N PRO A 32 -2.86 -45.36 -63.09
CA PRO A 32 -3.50 -45.44 -61.80
C PRO A 32 -3.56 -44.03 -61.21
N GLU A 33 -4.77 -43.57 -60.89
CA GLU A 33 -5.00 -42.28 -60.26
C GLU A 33 -4.95 -42.45 -58.73
N SER A 34 -4.67 -41.36 -58.02
CA SER A 34 -4.72 -41.37 -56.56
C SER A 34 -6.14 -41.69 -56.07
N PRO A 35 -6.29 -42.49 -55.01
CA PRO A 35 -7.59 -42.79 -54.41
C PRO A 35 -8.42 -41.52 -54.14
N ALA A 36 -9.72 -41.58 -54.43
CA ALA A 36 -10.66 -40.50 -54.15
C ALA A 36 -10.60 -40.12 -52.65
N GLY A 37 -10.47 -38.82 -52.36
CA GLY A 37 -10.34 -38.29 -50.99
C GLY A 37 -8.89 -38.05 -50.53
N ALA A 38 -7.88 -38.61 -51.19
CA ALA A 38 -6.47 -38.36 -50.83
C ALA A 38 -6.09 -36.86 -50.85
N ALA A 39 -6.64 -36.09 -51.80
CA ALA A 39 -6.45 -34.64 -51.89
C ALA A 39 -7.03 -33.88 -50.68
N SER A 40 -8.13 -34.37 -50.09
CA SER A 40 -8.72 -33.79 -48.88
C SER A 40 -7.79 -33.99 -47.68
N ALA A 41 -7.26 -35.22 -47.51
CA ALA A 41 -6.32 -35.53 -46.45
C ALA A 41 -5.03 -34.69 -46.56
N ARG A 42 -4.52 -34.44 -47.78
CA ARG A 42 -3.41 -33.50 -48.05
C ARG A 42 -3.77 -32.08 -47.61
N SER A 43 -4.90 -31.54 -48.06
CA SER A 43 -5.34 -30.19 -47.73
C SER A 43 -5.46 -29.98 -46.21
N ASN A 44 -6.00 -30.97 -45.49
CA ASN A 44 -6.14 -30.90 -44.03
C ASN A 44 -4.80 -30.92 -43.30
N LEU A 45 -3.83 -31.69 -43.82
CA LEU A 45 -2.47 -31.73 -43.30
C LEU A 45 -1.74 -30.41 -43.58
N GLU A 46 -1.87 -29.84 -44.77
CA GLU A 46 -1.30 -28.53 -45.11
C GLU A 46 -1.90 -27.42 -44.23
N ALA A 47 -3.21 -27.45 -43.99
CA ALA A 47 -3.85 -26.53 -43.06
C ALA A 47 -3.29 -26.64 -41.63
N LEU A 48 -2.93 -27.84 -41.17
CA LEU A 48 -2.26 -28.03 -39.87
C LEU A 48 -0.81 -27.55 -39.90
N GLN A 49 -0.08 -27.75 -41.00
CA GLN A 49 1.31 -27.34 -41.16
C GLN A 49 1.47 -25.81 -41.27
N ASN A 50 0.47 -25.13 -41.83
CA ASN A 50 0.46 -23.68 -42.00
C ASN A 50 -0.15 -22.93 -40.81
N ASP A 51 -0.66 -23.64 -39.81
CA ASP A 51 -1.22 -23.05 -38.60
C ASP A 51 -0.07 -22.65 -37.64
N PRO A 52 0.17 -21.34 -37.40
CA PRO A 52 1.26 -20.89 -36.56
C PRO A 52 1.12 -21.32 -35.10
N GLU A 53 -0.11 -21.60 -34.65
CA GLU A 53 -0.39 -22.04 -33.29
C GLU A 53 -0.27 -23.56 -33.14
N LEU A 54 -0.45 -24.34 -34.20
CA LEU A 54 -0.51 -25.80 -34.08
C LEU A 54 0.68 -26.54 -34.72
N ALA A 55 1.30 -25.98 -35.76
CA ALA A 55 2.30 -26.68 -36.58
C ALA A 55 3.48 -27.27 -35.79
N GLY A 56 3.88 -26.62 -34.69
CA GLY A 56 5.01 -27.02 -33.86
C GLY A 56 4.68 -28.01 -32.73
N ARG A 57 3.39 -28.25 -32.42
CA ARG A 57 2.94 -28.80 -31.13
C ARG A 57 2.54 -30.28 -31.13
N ALA A 58 2.56 -30.94 -32.30
CA ALA A 58 2.35 -32.39 -32.44
C ALA A 58 3.34 -33.02 -33.42
N ARG A 59 4.65 -32.87 -33.15
CA ARG A 59 5.70 -33.22 -34.11
C ARG A 59 5.69 -34.69 -34.53
N VAL A 60 5.37 -35.60 -33.61
CA VAL A 60 5.37 -37.05 -33.85
C VAL A 60 4.14 -37.42 -34.69
N GLU A 61 2.96 -37.05 -34.22
CA GLU A 61 1.68 -37.33 -34.85
C GLU A 61 1.59 -36.68 -36.24
N ARG A 62 2.14 -35.49 -36.41
CA ARG A 62 2.22 -34.81 -37.71
C ARG A 62 3.12 -35.58 -38.69
N ARG A 63 4.26 -36.13 -38.25
CA ARG A 63 5.12 -36.98 -39.10
C ARG A 63 4.42 -38.28 -39.49
N GLU A 64 3.64 -38.86 -38.58
CA GLU A 64 2.82 -40.03 -38.88
C GLU A 64 1.71 -39.71 -39.88
N ALA A 65 1.04 -38.58 -39.71
CA ALA A 65 0.04 -38.08 -40.65
C ALA A 65 0.64 -37.80 -42.03
N GLU A 66 1.83 -37.18 -42.11
CA GLU A 66 2.57 -36.98 -43.37
C GLU A 66 2.85 -38.29 -44.11
N THR A 67 3.26 -39.31 -43.36
CA THR A 67 3.54 -40.65 -43.91
C THR A 67 2.26 -41.31 -44.41
N ALA A 68 1.16 -41.20 -43.66
CA ALA A 68 -0.13 -41.78 -44.02
C ALA A 68 -0.77 -41.08 -45.22
N VAL A 69 -0.70 -39.74 -45.29
CA VAL A 69 -1.18 -38.96 -46.43
C VAL A 69 -0.38 -39.31 -47.69
N ARG A 70 0.95 -39.40 -47.60
CA ARG A 70 1.79 -39.82 -48.73
C ARG A 70 1.43 -41.23 -49.22
N LEU A 71 1.13 -42.15 -48.30
CA LEU A 71 0.69 -43.50 -48.65
C LEU A 71 -0.70 -43.51 -49.29
N ALA A 72 -1.61 -42.63 -48.84
CA ALA A 72 -2.95 -42.47 -49.41
C ALA A 72 -2.95 -41.83 -50.80
N GLU A 73 -1.98 -40.97 -51.11
CA GLU A 73 -1.80 -40.36 -52.44
C GLU A 73 -1.19 -41.33 -53.46
N ALA A 74 -0.53 -42.40 -53.02
CA ALA A 74 0.14 -43.35 -53.89
C ALA A 74 -0.89 -44.03 -54.84
N PRO A 75 -0.64 -44.02 -56.17
CA PRO A 75 -1.51 -44.65 -57.15
C PRO A 75 -1.78 -46.14 -56.87
N LEU A 76 -3.01 -46.58 -57.10
CA LEU A 76 -3.42 -47.98 -56.97
C LEU A 76 -4.21 -48.45 -58.21
N PRO A 77 -4.11 -49.74 -58.59
CA PRO A 77 -4.95 -50.29 -59.64
C PRO A 77 -6.43 -50.24 -59.21
N ALA A 78 -7.32 -50.04 -60.18
CA ALA A 78 -8.76 -49.91 -59.92
C ALA A 78 -9.37 -51.13 -59.19
N SER A 79 -8.75 -52.31 -59.32
CA SER A 79 -9.13 -53.53 -58.61
C SER A 79 -8.92 -53.47 -57.09
N GLU A 80 -8.14 -52.51 -56.58
CA GLU A 80 -7.79 -52.36 -55.16
C GLU A 80 -8.49 -51.17 -54.47
N GLY A 81 -9.67 -50.76 -54.96
CA GLY A 81 -10.40 -49.60 -54.43
C GLY A 81 -10.66 -49.64 -52.92
N GLY A 82 -10.90 -50.82 -52.34
CA GLY A 82 -11.08 -50.98 -50.89
C GLY A 82 -9.81 -50.65 -50.08
N LEU A 83 -8.63 -50.99 -50.60
CA LEU A 83 -7.35 -50.62 -49.98
C LEU A 83 -7.11 -49.10 -50.08
N GLY A 84 -7.46 -48.51 -51.22
CA GLY A 84 -7.39 -47.05 -51.42
C GLY A 84 -8.26 -46.29 -50.41
N ALA A 85 -9.52 -46.70 -50.25
CA ALA A 85 -10.44 -46.11 -49.27
C ALA A 85 -9.93 -46.25 -47.83
N HIS A 86 -9.37 -47.41 -47.48
CA HIS A 86 -8.77 -47.62 -46.15
C HIS A 86 -7.55 -46.72 -45.90
N ARG A 87 -6.67 -46.53 -46.89
CA ARG A 87 -5.51 -45.63 -46.77
C ARG A 87 -5.93 -44.18 -46.55
N VAL A 88 -6.93 -43.70 -47.29
CA VAL A 88 -7.49 -42.35 -47.12
C VAL A 88 -8.08 -42.20 -45.71
N TYR A 89 -8.89 -43.16 -45.26
CA TYR A 89 -9.43 -43.16 -43.91
C TYR A 89 -8.33 -43.07 -42.84
N MET A 90 -7.29 -43.91 -42.94
CA MET A 90 -6.18 -43.88 -41.98
C MET A 90 -5.40 -42.56 -42.01
N ALA A 91 -5.23 -41.96 -43.19
CA ALA A 91 -4.60 -40.65 -43.34
C ALA A 91 -5.42 -39.54 -42.67
N GLU A 92 -6.73 -39.48 -42.92
CA GLU A 92 -7.64 -38.52 -42.28
C GLU A 92 -7.63 -38.66 -40.76
N ARG A 93 -7.77 -39.88 -40.23
CA ARG A 93 -7.70 -40.15 -38.79
C ARG A 93 -6.38 -39.68 -38.17
N LYS A 94 -5.25 -39.89 -38.85
CA LYS A 94 -3.94 -39.43 -38.35
C LYS A 94 -3.78 -37.91 -38.39
N VAL A 95 -4.32 -37.24 -39.41
CA VAL A 95 -4.34 -35.77 -39.46
C VAL A 95 -5.21 -35.20 -38.34
N GLU A 96 -6.37 -35.80 -38.07
CA GLU A 96 -7.23 -35.40 -36.94
C GLU A 96 -6.54 -35.61 -35.59
N ILE A 97 -5.90 -36.75 -35.37
CA ILE A 97 -5.13 -37.01 -34.15
C ILE A 97 -4.02 -35.97 -33.99
N ALA A 98 -3.25 -35.69 -35.05
CA ALA A 98 -2.19 -34.69 -35.00
C ALA A 98 -2.72 -33.29 -34.66
N ARG A 99 -3.87 -32.89 -35.24
CA ARG A 99 -4.52 -31.62 -34.90
C ARG A 99 -5.01 -31.61 -33.46
N ALA A 100 -5.70 -32.65 -33.00
CA ALA A 100 -6.22 -32.74 -31.64
C ALA A 100 -5.09 -32.70 -30.58
N THR A 101 -3.99 -33.42 -30.83
CA THR A 101 -2.79 -33.37 -29.98
C THR A 101 -2.20 -31.97 -29.96
N ALA A 102 -2.03 -31.32 -31.12
CA ALA A 102 -1.49 -29.97 -31.21
C ALA A 102 -2.36 -28.95 -30.48
N THR A 103 -3.69 -29.03 -30.64
CA THR A 103 -4.66 -28.17 -29.95
C THR A 103 -4.60 -28.38 -28.44
N THR A 104 -4.54 -29.62 -27.98
CA THR A 104 -4.42 -29.93 -26.55
C THR A 104 -3.15 -29.32 -25.96
N ALA A 105 -2.00 -29.53 -26.63
CA ALA A 105 -0.72 -28.96 -26.22
C ALA A 105 -0.75 -27.42 -26.21
N TYR A 106 -1.36 -26.79 -27.22
CA TYR A 106 -1.54 -25.33 -27.25
C TYR A 106 -2.39 -24.84 -26.07
N THR A 107 -3.53 -25.48 -25.81
CA THR A 107 -4.42 -25.06 -24.72
C THR A 107 -3.80 -25.23 -23.35
N GLU A 108 -2.99 -26.28 -23.14
CA GLU A 108 -2.29 -26.50 -21.88
C GLU A 108 -1.20 -25.46 -21.66
N GLU A 109 -0.44 -25.10 -22.71
CA GLU A 109 0.52 -24.00 -22.66
C GLU A 109 -0.15 -22.67 -22.32
N GLN A 110 -1.31 -22.36 -22.91
CA GLN A 110 -2.09 -21.15 -22.57
C GLN A 110 -2.56 -21.18 -21.11
N ARG A 111 -3.06 -22.32 -20.63
CA ARG A 111 -3.45 -22.49 -19.23
C ARG A 111 -2.29 -22.26 -18.27
N GLN A 112 -1.12 -22.81 -18.59
CA GLN A 112 0.07 -22.64 -17.78
C GLN A 112 0.48 -21.17 -17.73
N ARG A 113 0.57 -20.50 -18.89
CA ARG A 113 0.91 -19.08 -18.97
C ARG A 113 -0.05 -18.21 -18.17
N LEU A 114 -1.36 -18.41 -18.32
CA LEU A 114 -2.37 -17.68 -17.54
C LEU A 114 -2.26 -17.98 -16.04
N GLY A 115 -1.87 -19.20 -15.67
CA GLY A 115 -1.57 -19.56 -14.29
C GLY A 115 -0.39 -18.77 -13.73
N GLU A 116 0.71 -18.68 -14.48
CA GLU A 116 1.91 -17.91 -14.12
C GLU A 116 1.61 -16.41 -14.01
N GLU A 117 0.85 -15.84 -14.97
CA GLU A 117 0.42 -14.44 -14.93
C GLU A 117 -0.48 -14.14 -13.72
N ARG A 118 -1.43 -15.04 -13.41
CA ARG A 118 -2.28 -14.93 -12.22
C ARG A 118 -1.45 -15.00 -10.93
N ASP A 119 -0.51 -15.93 -10.85
CA ASP A 119 0.31 -16.13 -9.66
C ASP A 119 1.26 -14.93 -9.44
N ALA A 120 1.81 -14.37 -10.52
CA ALA A 120 2.57 -13.12 -10.49
C ALA A 120 1.71 -11.93 -10.02
N ALA A 121 0.49 -11.78 -10.54
CA ALA A 121 -0.43 -10.71 -10.13
C ALA A 121 -0.81 -10.83 -8.65
N ARG A 122 -1.09 -12.05 -8.17
CA ARG A 122 -1.39 -12.31 -6.75
C ARG A 122 -0.20 -12.00 -5.86
N LEU A 123 1.03 -12.33 -6.29
CA LEU A 123 2.23 -12.00 -5.54
C LEU A 123 2.47 -10.49 -5.49
N ALA A 124 2.32 -9.78 -6.61
CA ALA A 124 2.45 -8.34 -6.67
C ALA A 124 1.48 -7.63 -5.72
N SER A 125 0.19 -8.01 -5.76
CA SER A 125 -0.83 -7.48 -4.84
C SER A 125 -0.47 -7.70 -3.37
N ARG A 126 0.02 -8.90 -3.00
CA ARG A 126 0.46 -9.19 -1.63
C ARG A 126 1.68 -8.35 -1.20
N THR A 127 2.62 -8.14 -2.12
CA THR A 127 3.79 -7.28 -1.85
C THR A 127 3.37 -5.83 -1.62
N GLU A 128 2.46 -5.30 -2.43
CA GLU A 128 1.93 -3.95 -2.25
C GLU A 128 1.17 -3.77 -0.93
N GLU A 129 0.33 -4.75 -0.57
CA GLU A 129 -0.37 -4.77 0.73
C GLU A 129 0.63 -4.81 1.91
N ALA A 130 1.64 -5.68 1.84
CA ALA A 130 2.67 -5.79 2.86
C ALA A 130 3.48 -4.49 3.01
N ASP A 131 3.83 -3.84 1.90
CA ASP A 131 4.57 -2.58 1.91
C ASP A 131 3.72 -1.42 2.44
N ARG A 132 2.42 -1.40 2.14
CA ARG A 132 1.49 -0.44 2.73
C ARG A 132 1.40 -0.63 4.25
N ALA A 133 1.19 -1.85 4.71
CA ALA A 133 1.12 -2.17 6.13
C ALA A 133 2.43 -1.81 6.87
N ARG A 134 3.58 -2.00 6.24
CA ARG A 134 4.88 -1.58 6.80
C ARG A 134 5.01 -0.07 6.93
N ARG A 135 4.57 0.70 5.92
CA ARG A 135 4.60 2.17 5.97
C ARG A 135 3.66 2.71 7.05
N GLU A 136 2.45 2.19 7.14
CA GLU A 136 1.49 2.55 8.19
C GLU A 136 2.01 2.19 9.58
N ALA A 137 2.61 1.01 9.75
CA ALA A 137 3.22 0.63 11.01
C ALA A 137 4.44 1.51 11.37
N ALA A 138 5.20 1.98 10.38
CA ALA A 138 6.32 2.89 10.60
C ALA A 138 5.84 4.27 11.06
N SER A 139 4.85 4.86 10.37
CA SER A 139 4.29 6.16 10.77
C SER A 139 3.66 6.10 12.16
N ALA A 140 2.87 5.08 12.46
CA ALA A 140 2.25 4.92 13.77
C ALA A 140 3.29 4.79 14.92
N ARG A 141 4.45 4.17 14.65
CA ARG A 141 5.55 4.09 15.62
C ARG A 141 6.22 5.43 15.83
N GLU A 142 6.40 6.20 14.76
CA GLU A 142 6.98 7.55 14.85
C GLU A 142 6.05 8.48 15.63
N ASP A 143 4.76 8.47 15.33
CA ASP A 143 3.74 9.26 16.05
C ASP A 143 3.72 8.91 17.53
N ALA A 144 3.72 7.61 17.86
CA ALA A 144 3.77 7.14 19.25
C ALA A 144 5.07 7.57 19.97
N LEU A 145 6.20 7.59 19.26
CA LEU A 145 7.47 8.07 19.82
C LEU A 145 7.45 9.58 20.06
N GLN A 146 6.86 10.36 19.15
CA GLN A 146 6.71 11.80 19.33
C GLN A 146 5.78 12.12 20.50
N ALA A 147 4.65 11.42 20.62
CA ALA A 147 3.75 11.56 21.76
C ALA A 147 4.48 11.30 23.09
N ARG A 148 5.20 10.18 23.19
CA ARG A 148 6.00 9.84 24.38
C ARG A 148 7.08 10.87 24.69
N ARG A 149 7.73 11.42 23.66
CA ARG A 149 8.73 12.49 23.83
C ARG A 149 8.10 13.79 24.35
N GLY A 150 6.93 14.14 23.84
CA GLY A 150 6.15 15.28 24.31
C GLY A 150 5.74 15.12 25.77
N GLU A 151 5.23 13.95 26.15
CA GLU A 151 4.88 13.61 27.53
C GLU A 151 6.10 13.67 28.47
N ALA A 152 7.24 13.10 28.05
CA ALA A 152 8.47 13.14 28.84
C ALA A 152 9.01 14.57 29.00
N GLU A 153 8.89 15.41 27.98
CA GLU A 153 9.28 16.82 28.05
C GLU A 153 8.36 17.60 29.00
N LEU A 154 7.05 17.40 28.91
CA LEU A 154 6.09 17.98 29.85
C LEU A 154 6.42 17.58 31.29
N GLN A 155 6.68 16.29 31.52
CA GLN A 155 7.02 15.79 32.84
C GLN A 155 8.30 16.45 33.40
N ARG A 156 9.34 16.61 32.57
CA ARG A 156 10.56 17.36 32.96
C ARG A 156 10.27 18.81 33.33
N GLN A 157 9.36 19.47 32.61
CA GLN A 157 8.99 20.86 32.90
C GLN A 157 8.20 20.97 34.22
N ILE A 158 7.31 20.02 34.51
CA ILE A 158 6.59 19.94 35.79
C ILE A 158 7.57 19.72 36.94
N GLU A 159 8.53 18.80 36.77
CA GLU A 159 9.59 18.54 37.75
C GLU A 159 10.46 19.78 37.98
N ALA A 160 10.79 20.54 36.93
CA ALA A 160 11.56 21.78 37.03
C ALA A 160 10.80 22.92 37.76
N LEU A 161 9.46 22.86 37.79
CA LEU A 161 8.63 23.74 38.60
C LEU A 161 8.59 23.32 40.08
N GLU A 162 9.13 22.15 40.44
CA GLU A 162 8.98 21.55 41.78
C GLU A 162 7.50 21.37 42.15
N ALA A 163 6.66 21.10 41.14
CA ALA A 163 5.22 20.94 41.32
C ALA A 163 4.84 19.46 41.44
N GLU A 164 3.81 19.17 42.22
CA GLU A 164 3.34 17.81 42.48
C GLU A 164 2.05 17.50 41.72
N ALA A 165 1.98 16.32 41.10
CA ALA A 165 0.74 15.85 40.47
C ALA A 165 -0.21 15.30 41.54
N THR A 166 -1.36 15.96 41.72
CA THR A 166 -2.40 15.58 42.68
C THR A 166 -3.72 15.29 41.96
N GLU A 167 -4.74 14.82 42.69
CA GLU A 167 -6.10 14.68 42.16
C GLU A 167 -6.72 16.01 41.71
N ARG A 168 -6.23 17.14 42.25
CA ARG A 168 -6.70 18.49 41.93
C ARG A 168 -6.06 19.06 40.66
N GLY A 169 -5.01 18.40 40.15
CA GLY A 169 -4.14 18.92 39.09
C GLY A 169 -2.69 18.96 39.53
N ILE A 170 -1.86 19.70 38.79
CA ILE A 170 -0.46 19.94 39.17
C ILE A 170 -0.44 21.11 40.17
N VAL A 171 0.06 20.86 41.37
CA VAL A 171 0.07 21.82 42.47
C VAL A 171 1.50 22.30 42.69
N LEU A 172 1.73 23.58 42.43
CA LEU A 172 2.95 24.28 42.81
C LEU A 172 2.71 24.95 44.17
N THR A 173 3.45 24.53 45.19
CA THR A 173 3.35 25.11 46.53
C THR A 173 4.47 26.10 46.77
N LEU A 174 4.10 27.36 46.99
CA LEU A 174 5.04 28.44 47.25
C LEU A 174 4.87 28.93 48.69
N GLY A 175 5.86 28.66 49.54
CA GLY A 175 5.84 29.03 50.96
C GLY A 175 6.22 30.49 51.23
N ASP A 176 6.78 30.73 52.42
CA ASP A 176 7.21 32.05 52.94
C ASP A 176 8.19 32.83 52.03
N VAL A 177 8.72 32.24 50.97
CA VAL A 177 9.58 32.92 49.99
C VAL A 177 8.83 33.97 49.15
N LEU A 178 7.49 33.88 49.09
CA LEU A 178 6.67 34.81 48.32
C LEU A 178 6.33 36.08 49.10
N PHE A 179 6.11 36.01 50.41
CA PHE A 179 5.51 37.09 51.17
C PHE A 179 6.12 37.20 52.57
N ALA A 180 6.39 38.43 53.00
CA ALA A 180 6.71 38.70 54.40
C ALA A 180 5.50 38.40 55.32
N SER A 181 5.77 38.15 56.60
CA SER A 181 4.73 37.94 57.60
C SER A 181 3.73 39.10 57.64
N GLY A 182 2.43 38.78 57.67
CA GLY A 182 1.34 39.77 57.63
C GLY A 182 1.21 40.58 56.33
N SER A 183 2.06 40.34 55.33
CA SER A 183 2.09 41.08 54.07
C SER A 183 1.52 40.27 52.91
N ALA A 184 0.98 40.99 51.92
CA ALA A 184 0.60 40.48 50.59
C ALA A 184 1.49 41.08 49.49
N THR A 185 2.60 41.71 49.84
CA THR A 185 3.59 42.22 48.87
C THR A 185 4.55 41.10 48.49
N LEU A 186 4.65 40.82 47.19
CA LEU A 186 5.58 39.81 46.66
C LEU A 186 7.03 40.18 46.97
N GLN A 187 7.79 39.22 47.47
CA GLN A 187 9.21 39.37 47.75
C GLN A 187 10.05 38.97 46.54
N THR A 188 11.29 39.49 46.48
CA THR A 188 12.20 39.25 45.35
C THR A 188 12.47 37.76 45.10
N GLY A 189 12.58 36.97 46.17
CA GLY A 189 12.80 35.51 46.09
C GLY A 189 11.62 34.74 45.49
N GLY A 190 10.41 35.30 45.53
CA GLY A 190 9.22 34.67 44.95
C GLY A 190 9.11 34.83 43.43
N TYR A 191 9.78 35.85 42.86
CA TYR A 191 9.69 36.12 41.42
C TYR A 191 10.32 35.04 40.56
N GLU A 192 11.34 34.33 41.04
CA GLU A 192 12.00 33.27 40.26
C GLU A 192 11.02 32.13 39.94
N ASN A 193 10.36 31.59 40.96
CA ASN A 193 9.37 30.52 40.78
C ASN A 193 8.15 30.98 39.98
N LEU A 194 7.69 32.22 40.21
CA LEU A 194 6.61 32.80 39.42
C LEU A 194 7.00 33.03 37.96
N ASN A 195 8.25 33.36 37.65
CA ASN A 195 8.73 33.47 36.27
C ASN A 195 8.78 32.11 35.58
N ARG A 196 9.26 31.06 36.26
CA ARG A 196 9.22 29.69 35.71
C ARG A 196 7.78 29.25 35.40
N LEU A 197 6.84 29.61 36.28
CA LEU A 197 5.41 29.36 36.04
C LEU A 197 4.88 30.16 34.84
N VAL A 198 5.27 31.42 34.67
CA VAL A 198 4.93 32.22 33.47
C VAL A 198 5.42 31.52 32.20
N ASP A 199 6.70 31.12 32.16
CA ASP A 199 7.29 30.44 31.00
C ASP A 199 6.56 29.14 30.65
N PHE A 200 6.05 28.42 31.66
CA PHE A 200 5.22 27.23 31.47
C PHE A 200 3.84 27.59 30.90
N LEU A 201 3.14 28.57 31.48
CA LEU A 201 1.79 28.96 31.07
C LEU A 201 1.75 29.65 29.69
N GLU A 202 2.86 30.21 29.23
CA GLU A 202 3.05 30.71 27.87
C GLU A 202 3.17 29.56 26.85
N ARG A 203 3.89 28.49 27.20
CA ARG A 203 4.01 27.29 26.34
C ARG A 203 2.72 26.48 26.25
N TYR A 204 1.89 26.53 27.29
CA TYR A 204 0.64 25.78 27.38
C TYR A 204 -0.56 26.74 27.53
N PRO A 205 -1.00 27.40 26.44
CA PRO A 205 -1.99 28.48 26.49
C PRO A 205 -3.40 28.04 26.90
N ASP A 206 -3.70 26.74 26.81
CA ASP A 206 -5.03 26.19 27.13
C ASP A 206 -5.19 25.86 28.63
N GLN A 207 -4.15 26.00 29.43
CA GLN A 207 -4.17 25.64 30.85
C GLN A 207 -4.82 26.73 31.70
N ALA A 208 -5.83 26.35 32.50
CA ALA A 208 -6.40 27.20 33.54
C ALA A 208 -5.65 27.03 34.86
N VAL A 209 -5.64 28.07 35.67
CA VAL A 209 -4.90 28.15 36.93
C VAL A 209 -5.78 28.67 38.04
N LEU A 210 -5.85 27.92 39.13
CA LEU A 210 -6.47 28.32 40.39
C LEU A 210 -5.37 28.63 41.41
N ILE A 211 -5.43 29.81 42.00
CA ILE A 211 -4.46 30.30 42.98
C ILE A 211 -5.15 30.35 44.34
N GLU A 212 -4.65 29.58 45.30
CA GLU A 212 -5.19 29.50 46.65
C GLU A 212 -4.22 30.05 47.68
N GLY A 213 -4.65 31.07 48.42
CA GLY A 213 -3.88 31.64 49.51
C GLY A 213 -4.22 30.98 50.85
N HIS A 214 -3.19 30.75 51.67
CA HIS A 214 -3.32 30.20 53.02
C HIS A 214 -2.57 31.07 54.05
N THR A 215 -3.02 31.02 55.29
CA THR A 215 -2.35 31.64 56.45
C THR A 215 -2.10 30.60 57.54
N ASP A 216 -1.26 30.97 58.52
CA ASP A 216 -1.25 30.27 59.80
C ASP A 216 -2.45 30.69 60.66
N SER A 217 -2.56 30.12 61.86
CA SER A 217 -3.65 30.43 62.80
C SER A 217 -3.42 31.67 63.67
N VAL A 218 -2.47 32.54 63.32
CA VAL A 218 -2.19 33.74 64.11
C VAL A 218 -3.10 34.87 63.64
N GLY A 219 -3.87 35.47 64.56
CA GLY A 219 -4.81 36.54 64.27
C GLY A 219 -6.26 36.08 64.32
N SER A 220 -7.18 36.90 63.79
CA SER A 220 -8.59 36.52 63.67
C SER A 220 -8.86 35.82 62.34
N ALA A 221 -9.79 34.87 62.32
CA ALA A 221 -10.19 34.15 61.11
C ALA A 221 -10.53 35.12 59.95
N GLN A 222 -11.29 36.19 60.23
CA GLN A 222 -11.62 37.20 59.22
C GLN A 222 -10.40 37.97 58.69
N ALA A 223 -9.40 38.26 59.54
CA ALA A 223 -8.16 38.88 59.09
C ALA A 223 -7.37 37.93 58.17
N ASN A 224 -7.37 36.64 58.51
CA ASN A 224 -6.69 35.57 57.78
C ASN A 224 -7.34 35.27 56.42
N GLU A 225 -8.67 35.26 56.33
CA GLU A 225 -9.39 35.19 55.06
C GLU A 225 -9.05 36.37 54.14
N ARG A 226 -9.07 37.60 54.66
CA ARG A 226 -8.71 38.79 53.86
C ARG A 226 -7.24 38.77 53.43
N LEU A 227 -6.33 38.33 54.31
CA LEU A 227 -4.90 38.28 54.01
C LEU A 227 -4.60 37.23 52.94
N SER A 228 -5.14 36.02 53.09
CA SER A 228 -4.98 34.96 52.09
C SER A 228 -5.54 35.35 50.72
N GLN A 229 -6.72 35.99 50.66
CA GLN A 229 -7.29 36.47 49.40
C GLN A 229 -6.37 37.50 48.73
N ARG A 230 -5.88 38.50 49.47
CA ARG A 230 -4.94 39.49 48.92
C ARG A 230 -3.65 38.87 48.40
N ARG A 231 -3.14 37.82 49.04
CA ARG A 231 -1.96 37.07 48.56
C ARG A 231 -2.25 36.34 47.26
N ALA A 232 -3.39 35.67 47.17
CA ALA A 232 -3.82 35.00 45.94
C ALA A 232 -4.01 36.01 44.79
N ASP A 233 -4.65 37.15 45.07
CA ASP A 233 -4.81 38.24 44.10
C ASP A 233 -3.47 38.83 43.65
N ALA A 234 -2.51 39.02 44.55
CA ALA A 234 -1.18 39.52 44.20
C ALA A 234 -0.44 38.59 43.21
N VAL A 235 -0.56 37.27 43.39
CA VAL A 235 -0.02 36.29 42.43
C VAL A 235 -0.79 36.33 41.11
N ARG A 236 -2.13 36.38 41.14
CA ARG A 236 -2.96 36.50 39.93
C ARG A 236 -2.57 37.73 39.11
N ASP A 237 -2.49 38.88 39.76
CA ASP A 237 -2.17 40.16 39.12
C ASP A 237 -0.74 40.16 38.58
N TYR A 238 0.18 39.47 39.25
CA TYR A 238 1.53 39.26 38.72
C TYR A 238 1.51 38.47 37.41
N LEU A 239 0.80 37.34 37.35
CA LEU A 239 0.68 36.53 36.14
C LEU A 239 -0.04 37.28 35.02
N ALA A 240 -1.10 38.04 35.34
CA ALA A 240 -1.82 38.86 34.36
C ALA A 240 -0.93 39.96 33.75
N ARG A 241 -0.08 40.60 34.56
CA ARG A 241 0.92 41.59 34.08
C ARG A 241 1.98 40.98 33.17
N ARG A 242 2.17 39.66 33.26
CA ARG A 242 3.04 38.85 32.38
C ARG A 242 2.26 38.27 31.19
N SER A 243 1.16 38.91 30.81
CA SER A 243 0.36 38.55 29.63
C SER A 243 -0.32 37.19 29.68
N ILE A 244 -0.40 36.54 30.84
CA ILE A 244 -1.26 35.38 31.02
C ILE A 244 -2.72 35.84 31.05
N GLY A 245 -3.55 35.34 30.13
CA GLY A 245 -4.92 35.81 29.96
C GLY A 245 -5.75 35.66 31.23
N GLU A 246 -6.38 36.75 31.70
CA GLU A 246 -7.14 36.79 32.95
C GLU A 246 -8.25 35.73 33.05
N ARG A 247 -8.86 35.36 31.92
CA ARG A 247 -9.87 34.29 31.85
C ARG A 247 -9.35 32.91 32.28
N ARG A 248 -8.03 32.73 32.28
CA ARG A 248 -7.36 31.50 32.72
C ARG A 248 -7.02 31.52 34.22
N LEU A 249 -7.17 32.66 34.89
CA LEU A 249 -6.67 32.87 36.24
C LEU A 249 -7.81 33.06 37.24
N SER A 250 -7.89 32.19 38.23
CA SER A 250 -8.81 32.32 39.37
C SER A 250 -8.01 32.44 40.67
N ALA A 251 -8.51 33.24 41.63
CA ALA A 251 -7.84 33.47 42.91
C ALA A 251 -8.81 33.34 44.09
N ARG A 252 -8.42 32.60 45.13
CA ARG A 252 -9.25 32.35 46.31
C ARG A 252 -8.41 32.36 47.60
N GLY A 253 -8.86 33.11 48.60
CA GLY A 253 -8.34 33.04 49.96
C GLY A 253 -9.04 31.94 50.76
N LEU A 254 -8.27 31.08 51.42
CA LEU A 254 -8.78 30.00 52.28
C LEU A 254 -8.51 30.22 53.77
N GLY A 255 -7.86 31.33 54.12
CA GLY A 255 -7.47 31.66 55.49
C GLY A 255 -6.65 30.54 56.14
N GLU A 256 -6.93 30.28 57.41
CA GLU A 256 -6.27 29.25 58.23
C GLU A 256 -6.98 27.88 58.16
N GLY A 257 -8.09 27.77 57.42
CA GLY A 257 -9.02 26.63 57.48
C GLY A 257 -8.54 25.34 56.80
N ARG A 258 -7.36 25.36 56.16
CA ARG A 258 -6.73 24.18 55.52
C ARG A 258 -5.23 24.10 55.84
N PRO A 259 -4.86 23.77 57.09
CA PRO A 259 -3.46 23.62 57.48
C PRO A 259 -2.87 22.33 56.88
N VAL A 260 -1.60 22.40 56.49
CA VAL A 260 -0.77 21.24 56.06
C VAL A 260 0.16 20.76 57.17
N ALA A 261 0.36 21.57 58.21
CA ALA A 261 1.14 21.26 59.39
C ALA A 261 0.49 21.81 60.66
N THR A 262 0.96 21.34 61.83
CA THR A 262 0.49 21.88 63.11
C THR A 262 0.78 23.38 63.24
N ASN A 263 -0.21 24.16 63.71
CA ASN A 263 0.01 25.58 64.02
C ASN A 263 0.68 25.81 65.38
N ASP A 264 0.95 24.76 66.15
CA ASP A 264 1.53 24.86 67.49
C ASP A 264 3.01 25.26 67.44
N THR A 265 3.71 24.88 66.37
CA THR A 265 5.14 25.15 66.18
C THR A 265 5.39 26.28 65.18
N ALA A 266 6.49 27.02 65.34
CA ALA A 266 6.87 28.06 64.38
C ALA A 266 7.11 27.49 62.97
N ALA A 267 7.71 26.30 62.88
CA ALA A 267 7.96 25.61 61.62
C ALA A 267 6.65 25.19 60.92
N GLY A 268 5.67 24.64 61.64
CA GLY A 268 4.39 24.27 61.05
C GLY A 268 3.54 25.49 60.63
N ARG A 269 3.57 26.58 61.41
CA ARG A 269 2.97 27.87 60.97
C ARG A 269 3.61 28.38 59.68
N GLN A 270 4.93 28.26 59.54
CA GLN A 270 5.62 28.63 58.31
C GLN A 270 5.16 27.81 57.10
N GLN A 271 4.95 26.50 57.25
CA GLN A 271 4.41 25.66 56.16
C GLN A 271 2.96 26.03 55.81
N ASN A 272 2.16 26.46 56.78
CA ASN A 272 0.78 26.89 56.55
C ASN A 272 0.67 28.25 55.83
N ARG A 273 1.68 29.12 55.96
CA ARG A 273 1.79 30.37 55.19
C ARG A 273 2.30 30.10 53.77
N ARG A 274 1.39 29.63 52.91
CA ARG A 274 1.70 29.25 51.53
C ARG A 274 0.68 29.79 50.55
N VAL A 275 1.05 29.79 49.28
CA VAL A 275 0.14 29.86 48.14
C VAL A 275 0.26 28.56 47.36
N GLU A 276 -0.87 27.90 47.13
CA GLU A 276 -0.96 26.76 46.22
C GLU A 276 -1.43 27.27 44.86
N ILE A 277 -0.70 26.93 43.81
CA ILE A 277 -1.07 27.23 42.43
C ILE A 277 -1.40 25.91 41.77
N ILE A 278 -2.69 25.72 41.46
CA ILE A 278 -3.21 24.51 40.85
C ILE A 278 -3.40 24.74 39.37
N ILE A 279 -2.67 24.00 38.54
CA ILE A 279 -2.87 23.96 37.09
C ILE A 279 -3.92 22.89 36.81
N GLU A 280 -5.07 23.32 36.29
CA GLU A 280 -6.23 22.48 36.08
C GLU A 280 -6.07 21.62 34.82
N ASN A 281 -6.32 20.32 34.97
CA ASN A 281 -6.49 19.36 33.87
C ASN A 281 -5.30 19.17 32.90
N PRO A 282 -4.09 18.82 33.39
CA PRO A 282 -2.95 18.52 32.52
C PRO A 282 -3.12 17.22 31.72
N ARG A 283 -4.07 16.35 32.07
CA ARG A 283 -4.28 15.06 31.37
C ARG A 283 -4.91 15.21 29.98
N GLN A 284 -5.52 16.36 29.67
CA GLN A 284 -6.00 16.64 28.30
C GLN A 284 -4.86 17.05 27.34
N MET A 285 -3.63 17.20 27.83
CA MET A 285 -2.47 17.52 27.00
C MET A 285 -2.05 16.36 26.07
N SER A 286 -2.42 15.12 26.41
CA SER A 286 -2.13 13.91 25.61
C SER A 286 -3.00 13.76 24.34
N GLY A 287 -4.08 14.53 24.21
CA GLY A 287 -5.11 14.35 23.18
C GLY A 287 -5.19 15.44 22.11
N LEU A 288 -4.37 16.49 22.18
CA LEU A 288 -4.44 17.66 21.27
C LEU A 288 -3.50 17.58 20.06
N GLY A 289 -2.95 16.40 19.78
CA GLY A 289 -2.08 16.15 18.62
C GLY A 289 -2.62 15.11 17.64
N SER A 290 -3.92 14.84 17.64
CA SER A 290 -4.60 13.91 16.71
C SER A 290 -5.41 14.66 15.67
#